data_AF-A0A7V9I0A1-F1
#
_entry.id   AF-A0A7V9I0A1-F1
#
_cell.length_a   1.000
_cell.length_b   1.000
_cell.length_c   1.000
_cell.angle_alpha   90.00
_cell.angle_beta   90.00
_cell.angle_gamma   90.00
#
_symmetry.space_group_name_H-M   'P 1'
#
loop_
_entity.id
_entity.type
_entity.pdbx_description
1 polymer ?
#
loop_
_entity_poly.entity_id
_entity_poly.type
_entity_poly.pdbx_seq_one_letter_code
_entity_poly.pdbx_strand_id
1 'polypeptide(L)'
;MTRVLLAAVLLAVSGCSGAGSPPPMPEPPSVPDIHSHARPAEARVTHVSLNLEADFPKRLLRGTATLTVARTPQARTLVLDTQGLRIERVFDQDQHPLPFALRPAEPVLGQALDITLSEAVERVTVQYQTSQDAAALQWLTPAQTSGKSQPYLYSQGQAILTRSWIPTQDSPGIRQTYDARITVPTPLKAVMAAEMLAPGGRDAGQGRRTFEFRMEHAIPPYLIALAVGDLSFRELGPRTGVYTEPAMLESAASELVDLEKMITAAEALGGPYRWGRYDVLVLPPSFPFGGMENPRLTFATPTILAGDRSLVSLLAHELAHSWSGNLVSNATWGDFWLNEGVTTYFENRIMEALYGADRAAMLAVLGRGELARAMQDLPAADTRLQIDLKGRDPDDGMTAVPYEKGAALFHTIEQAVGRDRFDPWLRGYFNRHAFTSITTGQFVTDLQQQLLRGDTALEARLDLQPWLTQPGLPPTAVVPSSPALAEVESEARRFGAGAAAGTLQTAAWSTQQWQHFLEQLRTARLAPAQMRDLDTTLALAASGNSEILFAWLRVAIARQYDPALPAVERFLSSQGRRKFLKPLYEDLMQTPWGQPIARRVYSQARPSYHSVSSGTIDTIVE
;
A
#
# COMPACT_ATOMS: atom_id res chain seq x y z
N MET A 1 -18.83 58.48 -56.44
CA MET A 1 -20.18 57.91 -56.22
C MET A 1 -19.99 56.41 -56.32
N THR A 2 -20.05 55.59 -55.27
CA THR A 2 -21.18 55.36 -54.36
C THR A 2 -20.69 54.55 -53.14
N ARG A 3 -21.04 55.01 -51.93
CA ARG A 3 -21.19 54.36 -50.61
C ARG A 3 -20.12 53.36 -50.10
N VAL A 4 -19.38 53.82 -49.09
CA VAL A 4 -18.62 53.06 -48.09
C VAL A 4 -19.57 52.64 -46.96
N LEU A 5 -19.59 51.36 -46.59
CA LEU A 5 -20.27 50.81 -45.41
C LEU A 5 -19.20 50.40 -44.39
N LEU A 6 -19.11 51.16 -43.30
CA LEU A 6 -18.33 50.84 -42.10
C LEU A 6 -19.21 50.00 -41.17
N ALA A 7 -18.85 48.75 -40.92
CA ALA A 7 -19.47 47.93 -39.88
C ALA A 7 -18.69 48.12 -38.57
N ALA A 8 -19.38 48.59 -37.53
CA ALA A 8 -18.85 48.73 -36.18
C ALA A 8 -18.75 47.35 -35.51
N VAL A 9 -17.54 46.98 -35.10
CA VAL A 9 -17.26 45.78 -34.29
C VAL A 9 -17.50 46.14 -32.82
N LEU A 10 -18.50 45.53 -32.20
CA LEU A 10 -18.69 45.54 -30.74
C LEU A 10 -17.69 44.57 -30.09
N LEU A 11 -16.83 45.08 -29.21
CA LEU A 11 -16.03 44.29 -28.28
C LEU A 11 -16.94 43.69 -27.19
N ALA A 12 -17.03 42.36 -27.16
CA ALA A 12 -17.61 41.62 -26.04
C ALA A 12 -16.52 41.33 -25.00
N VAL A 13 -16.71 41.84 -23.79
CA VAL A 13 -15.91 41.50 -22.61
C VAL A 13 -16.40 40.15 -22.08
N SER A 14 -15.61 39.09 -22.28
CA SER A 14 -15.87 37.79 -21.68
C SER A 14 -15.36 37.77 -20.24
N GLY A 15 -16.29 37.91 -19.30
CA GLY A 15 -16.02 37.73 -17.87
C GLY A 15 -15.73 36.27 -17.54
N CYS A 16 -14.65 36.05 -16.79
CA CYS A 16 -14.35 34.78 -16.15
C CYS A 16 -15.35 34.55 -15.00
N SER A 17 -16.18 33.51 -15.11
CA SER A 17 -16.94 32.99 -13.97
C SER A 17 -17.16 31.49 -14.15
N GLY A 18 -16.58 30.73 -13.23
CA GLY A 18 -16.68 29.27 -13.21
C GLY A 18 -15.73 28.64 -12.19
N ALA A 19 -15.66 29.17 -10.97
CA ALA A 19 -15.22 28.36 -9.85
C ALA A 19 -16.31 27.30 -9.65
N GLY A 20 -16.03 26.05 -10.02
CA GLY A 20 -16.94 24.94 -9.78
C GLY A 20 -17.28 24.85 -8.29
N SER A 21 -18.53 24.58 -7.97
CA SER A 21 -18.95 24.29 -6.60
C SER A 21 -18.06 23.18 -6.02
N PRO A 22 -17.60 23.28 -4.76
CA PRO A 22 -16.86 22.20 -4.14
C PRO A 22 -17.71 20.91 -4.19
N PRO A 23 -17.09 19.74 -4.42
CA PRO A 23 -17.81 18.48 -4.47
C PRO A 23 -18.64 18.29 -3.18
N PRO A 24 -19.83 17.68 -3.28
CA PRO A 24 -20.68 17.45 -2.12
C PRO A 24 -19.93 16.66 -1.05
N MET A 25 -20.10 17.08 0.19
CA MET A 25 -19.45 16.49 1.36
C MET A 25 -19.86 15.02 1.52
N PRO A 26 -18.94 14.11 1.89
CA PRO A 26 -19.30 12.73 2.18
C PRO A 26 -20.35 12.64 3.30
N GLU A 27 -21.33 11.77 3.14
CA GLU A 27 -22.29 11.43 4.20
C GLU A 27 -21.56 10.78 5.40
N PRO A 28 -22.14 10.81 6.62
CA PRO A 28 -21.54 10.11 7.76
C PRO A 28 -21.38 8.62 7.46
N PRO A 29 -20.40 7.94 8.09
CA PRO A 29 -20.25 6.50 7.96
C PRO A 29 -21.55 5.79 8.28
N SER A 30 -21.91 4.80 7.46
CA SER A 30 -23.16 4.03 7.61
C SER A 30 -23.15 3.11 8.83
N VAL A 31 -21.97 2.82 9.38
CA VAL A 31 -21.76 1.92 10.52
C VAL A 31 -20.71 2.51 11.49
N PRO A 32 -20.85 2.28 12.81
CA PRO A 32 -19.78 2.55 13.77
C PRO A 32 -18.56 1.67 13.51
N ASP A 33 -17.38 2.25 13.62
CA ASP A 33 -16.11 1.52 13.56
C ASP A 33 -15.63 1.17 14.96
N ILE A 34 -15.42 -0.13 15.21
CA ILE A 34 -14.95 -0.63 16.51
C ILE A 34 -13.48 -0.28 16.78
N HIS A 35 -12.73 0.17 15.77
CA HIS A 35 -11.33 0.56 15.88
C HIS A 35 -11.10 2.06 16.02
N SER A 36 -12.15 2.85 16.24
CA SER A 36 -12.06 4.29 16.49
C SER A 36 -12.96 4.72 17.65
N HIS A 37 -12.49 5.67 18.46
CA HIS A 37 -13.28 6.32 19.49
C HIS A 37 -14.23 7.39 18.93
N ALA A 38 -14.08 7.73 17.64
CA ALA A 38 -14.83 8.80 17.00
C ALA A 38 -16.35 8.56 17.02
N ARG A 39 -17.10 9.66 17.06
CA ARG A 39 -18.56 9.67 16.98
C ARG A 39 -19.02 10.50 15.78
N PRO A 40 -18.78 10.04 14.55
CA PRO A 40 -18.96 10.84 13.33
C PRO A 40 -20.43 11.18 13.01
N ALA A 41 -21.39 10.47 13.61
CA ALA A 41 -22.81 10.82 13.56
C ALA A 41 -23.14 12.05 14.43
N GLU A 42 -22.33 12.36 15.45
CA GLU A 42 -22.48 13.53 16.32
C GLU A 42 -21.62 14.69 15.82
N ALA A 43 -20.31 14.47 15.71
CA ALA A 43 -19.32 15.44 15.25
C ALA A 43 -18.23 14.75 14.42
N ARG A 44 -17.97 15.27 13.23
CA ARG A 44 -17.11 14.67 12.22
C ARG A 44 -16.07 15.64 11.70
N VAL A 45 -14.82 15.20 11.60
CA VAL A 45 -13.75 15.93 10.92
C VAL A 45 -13.93 15.80 9.41
N THR A 46 -13.85 16.93 8.71
CA THR A 46 -14.07 17.00 7.26
C THR A 46 -12.88 17.53 6.48
N HIS A 47 -12.02 18.29 7.17
CA HIS A 47 -10.78 18.82 6.64
C HIS A 47 -9.74 18.92 7.75
N VAL A 48 -8.48 18.65 7.42
CA VAL A 48 -7.34 18.80 8.33
C VAL A 48 -6.27 19.69 7.69
N SER A 49 -5.94 20.80 8.34
CA SER A 49 -4.78 21.63 7.97
C SER A 49 -3.64 21.37 8.95
N LEU A 50 -2.54 20.81 8.44
CA LEU A 50 -1.34 20.48 9.21
C LEU A 50 -0.30 21.60 9.08
N ASN A 51 0.31 21.98 10.19
CA ASN A 51 1.50 22.83 10.18
C ASN A 51 2.51 22.21 11.15
N LEU A 52 3.47 21.47 10.61
CA LEU A 52 4.36 20.61 11.39
C LEU A 52 5.82 20.87 11.05
N GLU A 53 6.67 20.77 12.05
CA GLU A 53 8.13 20.77 11.94
C GLU A 53 8.69 19.39 12.27
N ALA A 54 9.61 18.89 11.45
CA ALA A 54 10.34 17.65 11.68
C ALA A 54 11.67 17.91 12.40
N ASP A 55 11.75 17.50 13.68
CA ASP A 55 12.95 17.57 14.50
C ASP A 55 13.65 16.20 14.51
N PHE A 56 14.58 16.00 13.57
CA PHE A 56 15.34 14.75 13.44
C PHE A 56 16.18 14.37 14.67
N PRO A 57 16.93 15.30 15.31
CA PRO A 57 17.64 14.99 16.55
C PRO A 57 16.73 14.46 17.66
N LYS A 58 15.50 14.99 17.79
CA LYS A 58 14.53 14.53 18.79
C LYS A 58 13.59 13.44 18.29
N ARG A 59 13.60 13.11 16.99
CA ARG A 59 12.70 12.14 16.33
C ARG A 59 11.23 12.42 16.62
N LEU A 60 10.79 13.66 16.41
CA LEU A 60 9.39 14.02 16.59
C LEU A 60 8.91 15.02 15.54
N LEU A 61 7.60 15.01 15.28
CA LEU A 61 6.90 16.10 14.60
C LEU A 61 6.25 16.98 15.67
N ARG A 62 6.31 18.31 15.49
CA ARG A 62 5.66 19.28 16.40
C ARG A 62 4.98 20.39 15.63
N GLY A 63 3.81 20.81 16.10
CA GLY A 63 3.08 21.92 15.52
C GLY A 63 1.60 21.83 15.79
N THR A 64 0.77 22.02 14.77
CA THR A 64 -0.69 22.09 14.91
C THR A 64 -1.41 21.25 13.86
N ALA A 65 -2.53 20.65 14.27
CA ALA A 65 -3.57 20.13 13.38
C ALA A 65 -4.84 20.97 13.58
N THR A 66 -5.29 21.66 12.52
CA THR A 66 -6.54 22.43 12.52
C THR A 66 -7.62 21.62 11.81
N LEU A 67 -8.66 21.25 12.55
CA LEU A 67 -9.74 20.37 12.11
C LEU A 67 -10.98 21.20 11.81
N THR A 68 -11.56 21.05 10.63
CA THR A 68 -12.90 21.58 10.32
C THR A 68 -13.94 20.54 10.68
N VAL A 69 -14.91 20.92 11.52
CA VAL A 69 -15.84 19.99 12.16
C VAL A 69 -17.27 20.22 11.67
N ALA A 70 -17.85 19.21 11.03
CA ALA A 70 -19.29 19.14 10.78
C ALA A 70 -19.97 18.44 11.96
N ARG A 71 -21.04 18.99 12.52
CA ARG A 71 -21.70 18.40 13.70
C ARG A 71 -23.20 18.64 13.74
N THR A 72 -23.91 17.83 14.53
CA THR A 72 -25.31 18.09 14.86
C THR A 72 -25.43 19.27 15.83
N PRO A 73 -26.58 19.99 15.87
CA PRO A 73 -26.78 21.10 16.81
C PRO A 73 -26.64 20.70 18.28
N GLN A 74 -26.87 19.43 18.63
CA GLN A 74 -26.81 18.90 19.98
C GLN A 74 -25.41 18.39 20.37
N ALA A 75 -24.52 18.17 19.40
CA ALA A 75 -23.17 17.70 19.68
C ALA A 75 -22.40 18.76 20.48
N ARG A 76 -21.85 18.35 21.63
CA ARG A 76 -21.04 19.19 22.53
C ARG A 76 -19.61 18.68 22.69
N THR A 77 -19.28 17.56 22.06
CA THR A 77 -17.95 16.94 22.18
C THR A 77 -17.47 16.45 20.82
N LEU A 78 -16.25 16.81 20.46
CA LEU A 78 -15.49 16.15 19.41
C LEU A 78 -14.60 15.08 20.06
N VAL A 79 -14.64 13.86 19.55
CA VAL A 79 -13.76 12.77 19.99
C VAL A 79 -12.79 12.46 18.87
N LEU A 80 -11.50 12.54 19.16
CA LEU A 80 -10.40 12.20 18.26
C LEU A 80 -9.65 10.98 18.76
N ASP A 81 -9.07 10.22 17.85
CA ASP A 81 -8.15 9.15 18.13
C ASP A 81 -6.73 9.72 18.28
N THR A 82 -6.00 9.25 19.30
CA THR A 82 -4.60 9.62 19.52
C THR A 82 -3.81 8.42 20.03
N GLN A 83 -2.50 8.37 19.77
CA GLN A 83 -1.61 7.36 20.37
C GLN A 83 -0.25 7.98 20.69
N GLY A 84 0.05 8.16 21.97
CA GLY A 84 1.34 8.70 22.42
C GLY A 84 1.57 10.18 22.09
N LEU A 85 0.54 10.92 21.64
CA LEU A 85 0.64 12.34 21.36
C LEU A 85 0.68 13.16 22.66
N ARG A 86 1.59 14.13 22.72
CA ARG A 86 1.57 15.14 23.79
C ARG A 86 0.79 16.36 23.32
N ILE A 87 -0.39 16.55 23.90
CA ILE A 87 -1.25 17.70 23.62
C ILE A 87 -0.81 18.89 24.48
N GLU A 88 -0.46 20.00 23.83
CA GLU A 88 -0.01 21.24 24.50
C GLU A 88 -1.18 22.19 24.76
N ARG A 89 -2.03 22.40 23.75
CA ARG A 89 -3.18 23.31 23.82
C ARG A 89 -4.24 22.92 22.78
N VAL A 90 -5.51 23.17 23.09
CA VAL A 90 -6.62 23.08 22.15
C VAL A 90 -7.38 24.41 22.14
N PHE A 91 -7.71 24.94 20.96
CA PHE A 91 -8.38 26.24 20.81
C PHE A 91 -9.25 26.31 19.55
N ASP A 92 -10.22 27.23 19.54
CA ASP A 92 -11.12 27.45 18.41
C ASP A 92 -10.53 28.37 17.33
N GLN A 93 -11.33 28.70 16.31
CA GLN A 93 -10.92 29.61 15.23
C GLN A 93 -10.51 31.02 15.70
N ASP A 94 -11.00 31.45 16.87
CA ASP A 94 -10.81 32.79 17.44
C ASP A 94 -9.75 32.79 18.55
N GLN A 95 -8.99 31.68 18.68
CA GLN A 95 -7.95 31.47 19.69
C GLN A 95 -8.47 31.34 21.14
N HIS A 96 -9.77 31.12 21.34
CA HIS A 96 -10.28 30.81 22.67
C HIS A 96 -9.91 29.37 23.06
N PRO A 97 -9.41 29.15 24.29
CA PRO A 97 -9.11 27.79 24.77
C PRO A 97 -10.36 26.91 24.82
N LEU A 98 -10.23 25.67 24.36
CA LEU A 98 -11.26 24.64 24.47
C LEU A 98 -10.86 23.63 25.56
N PRO A 99 -11.75 23.31 26.52
CA PRO A 99 -11.50 22.24 27.47
C PRO A 99 -11.31 20.91 26.73
N PHE A 100 -10.29 20.14 27.14
CA PHE A 100 -10.05 18.81 26.59
C PHE A 100 -9.63 17.83 27.69
N ALA A 101 -9.85 16.54 27.44
CA ALA A 101 -9.39 15.45 28.29
C ALA A 101 -8.87 14.29 27.44
N LEU A 102 -7.74 13.72 27.83
CA LEU A 102 -7.27 12.43 27.32
C LEU A 102 -7.81 11.32 28.22
N ARG A 103 -8.55 10.38 27.63
CA ARG A 103 -9.00 9.18 28.35
C ARG A 103 -7.83 8.24 28.65
N PRO A 104 -7.98 7.29 29.59
CA PRO A 104 -7.02 6.20 29.75
C PRO A 104 -6.77 5.47 28.42
N ALA A 105 -5.54 5.01 28.22
CA ALA A 105 -5.21 4.25 27.02
C ALA A 105 -5.93 2.90 27.02
N GLU A 106 -6.51 2.55 25.89
CA GLU A 106 -7.08 1.25 25.60
C GLU A 106 -6.08 0.44 24.75
N PRO A 107 -5.96 -0.88 24.99
CA PRO A 107 -5.18 -1.75 24.10
C PRO A 107 -5.64 -1.59 22.65
N VAL A 108 -4.69 -1.64 21.71
CA VAL A 108 -4.89 -1.42 20.26
C VAL A 108 -5.28 0.02 19.88
N LEU A 109 -6.27 0.63 20.53
CA LEU A 109 -6.87 1.89 20.06
C LEU A 109 -6.07 3.15 20.44
N GLY A 110 -5.26 3.09 21.49
CA GLY A 110 -4.60 4.27 22.05
C GLY A 110 -5.53 5.04 23.00
N GLN A 111 -5.58 6.36 22.88
CA GLN A 111 -6.35 7.24 23.77
C GLN A 111 -7.36 8.07 22.98
N ALA A 112 -8.59 8.15 23.50
CA ALA A 112 -9.55 9.14 23.05
C ALA A 112 -9.19 10.53 23.59
N LEU A 113 -9.15 11.52 22.70
CA LEU A 113 -9.06 12.94 23.04
C LEU A 113 -10.46 13.56 22.93
N ASP A 114 -11.08 13.80 24.07
CA ASP A 114 -12.38 14.48 24.17
C ASP A 114 -12.17 16.00 24.19
N ILE A 115 -12.79 16.73 23.27
CA ILE A 115 -12.73 18.19 23.18
C ILE A 115 -14.15 18.75 23.33
N THR A 116 -14.35 19.62 24.31
CA THR A 116 -15.63 20.28 24.56
C THR A 116 -15.84 21.41 23.57
N LEU A 117 -16.97 21.39 22.88
CA LEU A 117 -17.35 22.34 21.84
C LEU A 117 -18.41 23.32 22.35
N SER A 118 -18.22 24.62 22.10
CA SER A 118 -19.27 25.64 22.24
C SER A 118 -20.03 25.80 20.91
N GLU A 119 -21.20 26.44 20.93
CA GLU A 119 -22.09 26.53 19.76
C GLU A 119 -21.46 27.20 18.53
N ALA A 120 -20.50 28.11 18.71
CA ALA A 120 -19.82 28.86 17.65
C ALA A 120 -18.55 28.18 17.09
N VAL A 121 -18.11 27.05 17.62
CA VAL A 121 -16.87 26.39 17.17
C VAL A 121 -17.08 25.67 15.84
N GLU A 122 -16.47 26.16 14.77
CA GLU A 122 -16.44 25.47 13.46
C GLU A 122 -15.10 24.76 13.22
N ARG A 123 -14.03 25.31 13.78
CA ARG A 123 -12.68 24.77 13.67
C ARG A 123 -12.05 24.55 15.04
N VAL A 124 -11.37 23.42 15.19
CA VAL A 124 -10.64 23.04 16.39
C VAL A 124 -9.17 22.92 16.02
N THR A 125 -8.30 23.67 16.68
CA THR A 125 -6.86 23.56 16.51
C THR A 125 -6.26 22.84 17.70
N VAL A 126 -5.55 21.74 17.44
CA VAL A 126 -4.77 20.98 18.41
C VAL A 126 -3.31 21.31 18.21
N GLN A 127 -2.66 21.90 19.21
CA GLN A 127 -1.22 22.08 19.26
C GLN A 127 -0.60 20.89 20.00
N TYR A 128 0.35 20.20 19.37
CA TYR A 128 0.86 18.93 19.87
C TYR A 128 2.27 18.62 19.37
N GLN A 129 2.84 17.55 19.93
CA GLN A 129 4.02 16.87 19.41
C GLN A 129 3.84 15.36 19.46
N THR A 130 4.47 14.64 18.53
CA THR A 130 4.49 13.17 18.51
C THR A 130 5.41 12.61 19.59
N SER A 131 5.24 11.32 19.92
CA SER A 131 6.26 10.57 20.65
C SER A 131 7.43 10.22 19.72
N GLN A 132 8.57 9.83 20.31
CA GLN A 132 9.71 9.30 19.56
C GLN A 132 9.41 7.92 18.96
N ASP A 133 8.52 7.18 19.62
CA ASP A 133 8.08 5.83 19.27
C ASP A 133 6.70 5.85 18.59
N ALA A 134 6.36 6.94 17.90
CA ALA A 134 5.11 7.06 17.16
C ALA A 134 5.03 5.94 16.12
N ALA A 135 4.06 5.03 16.29
CA ALA A 135 4.01 3.78 15.54
C ALA A 135 3.95 3.96 14.01
N ALA A 136 3.33 5.04 13.53
CA ALA A 136 3.30 5.35 12.10
C ALA A 136 4.61 5.93 11.57
N LEU A 137 5.49 6.51 12.41
CA LEU A 137 6.64 7.29 11.95
C LEU A 137 7.93 6.51 12.09
N GLN A 138 8.57 6.22 10.96
CA GLN A 138 9.89 5.63 10.97
C GLN A 138 10.98 6.68 10.76
N TRP A 139 11.79 6.89 11.80
CA TRP A 139 13.00 7.72 11.75
C TRP A 139 14.23 6.87 11.47
N LEU A 140 14.84 7.08 10.31
CA LEU A 140 16.06 6.40 9.87
C LEU A 140 17.28 7.26 10.11
N THR A 141 18.31 6.62 10.67
CA THR A 141 19.66 7.18 10.76
C THR A 141 20.32 7.23 9.38
N PRO A 142 21.36 8.06 9.17
CA PRO A 142 22.12 8.07 7.93
C PRO A 142 22.57 6.67 7.47
N ALA A 143 23.02 5.81 8.38
CA ALA A 143 23.49 4.46 8.05
C ALA A 143 22.42 3.57 7.39
N GLN A 144 21.13 3.83 7.64
CA GLN A 144 19.99 3.09 7.10
C GLN A 144 19.53 3.62 5.72
N THR A 145 20.01 4.80 5.30
CA THR A 145 19.72 5.39 3.98
C THR A 145 20.66 4.89 2.89
N SER A 146 20.33 5.08 1.62
CA SER A 146 21.23 4.74 0.51
C SER A 146 22.43 5.69 0.42
N GLY A 147 22.22 6.99 0.65
CA GLY A 147 23.27 8.01 0.59
C GLY A 147 24.22 8.03 1.79
N LYS A 148 23.91 7.28 2.86
CA LYS A 148 24.72 7.12 4.09
C LYS A 148 25.07 8.41 4.85
N SER A 149 24.51 9.55 4.46
CA SER A 149 24.93 10.88 4.92
C SER A 149 23.80 11.70 5.54
N GLN A 150 22.57 11.53 5.07
CA GLN A 150 21.39 12.26 5.56
C GLN A 150 20.42 11.32 6.26
N PRO A 151 19.69 11.77 7.29
CA PRO A 151 18.63 10.96 7.88
C PRO A 151 17.40 10.94 6.97
N TYR A 152 16.45 10.07 7.28
CA TYR A 152 15.22 9.92 6.51
C TYR A 152 14.03 9.67 7.46
N LEU A 153 12.85 10.15 7.09
CA LEU A 153 11.58 9.88 7.77
C LEU A 153 10.57 9.41 6.73
N TYR A 154 9.78 8.40 7.05
CA TYR A 154 8.54 8.11 6.33
C TYR A 154 7.44 7.67 7.29
N SER A 155 6.19 7.84 6.87
CA SER A 155 5.02 7.38 7.61
C SER A 155 4.41 6.11 7.01
N GLN A 156 3.75 5.31 7.84
CA GLN A 156 2.83 4.21 7.47
C GLN A 156 1.58 4.33 8.34
N GLY A 157 0.45 4.79 7.78
CA GLY A 157 -0.78 5.06 8.53
C GLY A 157 -1.71 3.86 8.68
N GLN A 158 -1.69 2.94 7.71
CA GLN A 158 -2.52 1.74 7.71
C GLN A 158 -2.07 0.75 8.81
N ALA A 159 -2.97 0.15 9.59
CA ALA A 159 -4.43 0.37 9.58
C ALA A 159 -4.87 1.63 10.34
N ILE A 160 -4.47 1.72 11.61
CA ILE A 160 -4.96 2.71 12.58
C ILE A 160 -3.82 3.48 13.24
N LEU A 161 -2.73 3.69 12.51
CA LEU A 161 -1.51 4.30 13.06
C LEU A 161 -1.45 5.80 12.81
N THR A 162 -2.32 6.37 11.95
CA THR A 162 -2.36 7.83 11.70
C THR A 162 -2.54 8.61 12.99
N ARG A 163 -3.35 8.10 13.93
CA ARG A 163 -3.54 8.65 15.28
C ARG A 163 -2.26 8.82 16.12
N SER A 164 -1.18 8.12 15.76
CA SER A 164 0.12 8.24 16.44
C SER A 164 0.91 9.49 16.03
N TRP A 165 0.50 10.19 14.96
CA TRP A 165 1.16 11.40 14.51
C TRP A 165 0.23 12.56 14.09
N ILE A 166 -1.07 12.30 13.91
CA ILE A 166 -2.10 13.34 13.71
C ILE A 166 -3.27 13.05 14.69
N PRO A 167 -3.67 14.01 15.54
CA PRO A 167 -4.92 13.89 16.30
C PRO A 167 -6.10 14.07 15.35
N THR A 168 -6.75 12.97 14.95
CA THR A 168 -7.87 12.96 13.99
C THR A 168 -8.86 11.82 14.29
N GLN A 169 -9.96 11.73 13.55
CA GLN A 169 -10.87 10.58 13.61
C GLN A 169 -10.38 9.48 12.67
N ASP A 170 -9.59 8.55 13.20
CA ASP A 170 -8.77 7.60 12.45
C ASP A 170 -9.54 6.31 12.13
N SER A 171 -10.47 6.42 11.19
CA SER A 171 -11.31 5.33 10.69
C SER A 171 -11.39 5.36 9.16
N PRO A 172 -11.37 4.20 8.46
CA PRO A 172 -11.50 4.15 7.01
C PRO A 172 -12.89 4.63 6.53
N GLY A 173 -13.90 4.61 7.41
CA GLY A 173 -15.23 5.15 7.14
C GLY A 173 -15.30 6.69 7.13
N ILE A 174 -14.35 7.38 7.76
CA ILE A 174 -14.36 8.84 7.92
C ILE A 174 -13.40 9.46 6.93
N ARG A 175 -13.92 10.11 5.88
CA ARG A 175 -13.09 10.76 4.84
C ARG A 175 -12.92 12.25 5.10
N GLN A 176 -11.70 12.74 4.87
CA GLN A 176 -11.32 14.14 5.07
C GLN A 176 -10.41 14.62 3.94
N THR A 177 -10.57 15.88 3.54
CA THR A 177 -9.56 16.58 2.72
C THR A 177 -8.43 17.06 3.63
N TYR A 178 -7.27 17.41 3.07
CA TYR A 178 -6.21 17.99 3.88
C TYR A 178 -5.32 18.98 3.13
N ASP A 179 -4.74 19.92 3.86
CA ASP A 179 -3.58 20.68 3.43
C ASP A 179 -2.47 20.56 4.50
N ALA A 180 -1.23 20.76 4.08
CA ALA A 180 -0.10 20.64 4.99
C ALA A 180 1.00 21.63 4.68
N ARG A 181 1.61 22.18 5.74
CA ARG A 181 2.88 22.89 5.71
C ARG A 181 3.89 22.09 6.54
N ILE A 182 4.89 21.53 5.88
CA ILE A 182 5.90 20.69 6.51
C ILE A 182 7.25 21.39 6.46
N THR A 183 7.78 21.75 7.63
CA THR A 183 9.08 22.41 7.79
C THR A 183 10.15 21.39 8.16
N VAL A 184 11.24 21.38 7.39
CA VAL A 184 12.33 20.39 7.50
C VAL A 184 13.70 21.08 7.44
N PRO A 185 14.76 20.49 8.03
CA PRO A 185 16.11 21.01 7.89
C PRO A 185 16.63 20.85 6.45
N THR A 186 17.37 21.85 5.96
CA THR A 186 18.11 21.76 4.70
C THR A 186 19.29 20.80 4.89
N PRO A 187 19.61 19.91 3.92
CA PRO A 187 19.12 19.86 2.53
C PRO A 187 17.88 18.96 2.29
N LEU A 188 17.19 18.50 3.32
CA LEU A 188 16.08 17.55 3.16
C LEU A 188 14.89 18.19 2.45
N LYS A 189 14.10 17.34 1.79
CA LYS A 189 12.83 17.71 1.16
C LYS A 189 11.70 16.88 1.76
N ALA A 190 10.51 17.46 1.83
CA ALA A 190 9.30 16.74 2.20
C ALA A 190 8.50 16.38 0.95
N VAL A 191 7.84 15.23 0.96
CA VAL A 191 6.82 14.79 0.00
C VAL A 191 5.64 14.21 0.78
N MET A 192 4.42 14.38 0.25
CA MET A 192 3.19 13.84 0.85
C MET A 192 2.28 13.26 -0.23
N ALA A 193 1.31 12.44 0.19
CA ALA A 193 0.23 11.91 -0.64
C ALA A 193 -0.78 13.01 -1.06
N ALA A 194 -0.30 14.03 -1.79
CA ALA A 194 -1.01 15.26 -2.13
C ALA A 194 -0.34 16.02 -3.28
N GLU A 195 -1.03 17.03 -3.81
CA GLU A 195 -0.39 18.02 -4.68
C GLU A 195 0.68 18.78 -3.91
N MET A 196 1.88 18.89 -4.47
CA MET A 196 2.89 19.81 -3.97
C MET A 196 2.72 21.18 -4.63
N LEU A 197 2.34 22.19 -3.85
CA LEU A 197 2.01 23.54 -4.36
C LEU A 197 3.25 24.35 -4.74
N ALA A 198 4.42 24.02 -4.18
CA ALA A 198 5.69 24.69 -4.45
C ALA A 198 6.86 23.69 -4.46
N PRO A 199 7.25 23.15 -5.62
CA PRO A 199 8.27 22.09 -5.74
C PRO A 199 9.64 22.42 -5.11
N GLY A 200 10.04 23.69 -5.13
CA GLY A 200 11.30 24.13 -4.53
C GLY A 200 11.26 24.29 -3.01
N GLY A 201 10.09 24.22 -2.38
CA GLY A 201 9.85 24.69 -1.02
C GLY A 201 10.09 26.21 -0.85
N ARG A 202 9.76 26.74 0.32
CA ARG A 202 9.99 28.14 0.71
C ARG A 202 11.03 28.19 1.82
N ASP A 203 11.96 29.13 1.74
CA ASP A 203 12.92 29.35 2.81
C ASP A 203 12.17 29.73 4.11
N ALA A 204 12.46 29.00 5.19
CA ALA A 204 11.87 29.22 6.50
C ALA A 204 12.88 29.84 7.48
N GLY A 205 14.06 30.22 6.99
CA GLY A 205 15.16 30.74 7.78
C GLY A 205 15.84 29.67 8.64
N GLN A 206 16.99 30.03 9.22
CA GLN A 206 17.76 29.16 10.14
C GLN A 206 18.10 27.78 9.54
N GLY A 207 18.36 27.74 8.22
CA GLY A 207 18.68 26.50 7.52
C GLY A 207 17.50 25.54 7.35
N ARG A 208 16.25 26.02 7.43
CA ARG A 208 15.04 25.21 7.25
C ARG A 208 14.27 25.61 5.99
N ARG A 209 13.44 24.70 5.51
CA ARG A 209 12.58 24.88 4.35
C ARG A 209 11.19 24.33 4.62
N THR A 210 10.16 25.04 4.17
CA THR A 210 8.76 24.63 4.29
C THR A 210 8.22 24.20 2.93
N PHE A 211 7.58 23.03 2.89
CA PHE A 211 6.87 22.50 1.72
C PHE A 211 5.36 22.57 1.97
N GLU A 212 4.60 22.92 0.94
CA GLU A 212 3.15 23.11 1.03
C GLU A 212 2.42 22.11 0.15
N PHE A 213 1.41 21.45 0.72
CA PHE A 213 0.67 20.38 0.08
C PHE A 213 -0.84 20.58 0.14
N ARG A 214 -1.57 20.03 -0.82
CA ARG A 214 -3.05 20.01 -0.84
C ARG A 214 -3.59 18.70 -1.42
N MET A 215 -4.50 18.07 -0.69
CA MET A 215 -5.36 16.99 -1.16
C MET A 215 -6.81 17.48 -1.17
N GLU A 216 -7.33 17.75 -2.37
CA GLU A 216 -8.70 18.25 -2.56
C GLU A 216 -9.76 17.15 -2.50
N HIS A 217 -9.37 15.89 -2.64
CA HIS A 217 -10.28 14.75 -2.54
C HIS A 217 -10.34 14.24 -1.10
N ALA A 218 -11.55 13.92 -0.62
CA ALA A 218 -11.71 13.38 0.72
C ALA A 218 -11.21 11.93 0.77
N ILE A 219 -10.17 11.69 1.57
CA ILE A 219 -9.55 10.38 1.75
C ILE A 219 -9.68 9.94 3.22
N PRO A 220 -9.71 8.62 3.50
CA PRO A 220 -9.59 8.18 4.87
C PRO A 220 -8.18 8.45 5.44
N PRO A 221 -8.03 8.71 6.76
CA PRO A 221 -6.77 9.15 7.34
C PRO A 221 -5.56 8.23 7.12
N TYR A 222 -5.77 6.91 7.02
CA TYR A 222 -4.69 5.94 6.80
C TYR A 222 -3.89 6.20 5.49
N LEU A 223 -4.47 6.95 4.55
CA LEU A 223 -3.87 7.35 3.27
C LEU A 223 -3.10 8.69 3.35
N ILE A 224 -3.10 9.38 4.50
CA ILE A 224 -2.24 10.55 4.70
C ILE A 224 -0.82 10.05 4.94
N ALA A 225 0.07 10.34 3.99
CA ALA A 225 1.47 9.95 4.10
C ALA A 225 2.43 11.13 3.98
N LEU A 226 3.56 11.00 4.66
CA LEU A 226 4.69 11.92 4.68
C LEU A 226 5.99 11.14 4.51
N ALA A 227 6.89 11.67 3.69
CA ALA A 227 8.31 11.32 3.76
C ALA A 227 9.18 12.57 3.73
N VAL A 228 10.30 12.52 4.45
CA VAL A 228 11.31 13.58 4.50
C VAL A 228 12.69 12.95 4.36
N GLY A 229 13.49 13.41 3.40
CA GLY A 229 14.83 12.87 3.19
C GLY A 229 15.61 13.65 2.13
N ASP A 230 16.78 13.13 1.77
CA ASP A 230 17.52 13.60 0.59
C ASP A 230 16.84 13.07 -0.67
N LEU A 231 15.84 13.79 -1.16
CA LEU A 231 14.99 13.34 -2.26
C LEU A 231 15.32 14.05 -3.57
N SER A 232 15.49 13.26 -4.61
CA SER A 232 15.51 13.71 -6.00
C SER A 232 14.29 13.18 -6.75
N PHE A 233 13.97 13.85 -7.85
CA PHE A 233 12.78 13.57 -8.64
C PHE A 233 13.14 13.45 -10.12
N ARG A 234 12.51 12.49 -10.81
CA ARG A 234 12.57 12.33 -12.27
C ARG A 234 11.15 12.18 -12.79
N GLU A 235 10.78 13.02 -13.76
CA GLU A 235 9.56 12.84 -14.53
C GLU A 235 9.71 11.64 -15.49
N LEU A 236 8.69 10.79 -15.55
CA LEU A 236 8.68 9.56 -16.36
C LEU A 236 7.63 9.59 -17.47
N GLY A 237 6.64 10.48 -17.35
CA GLY A 237 5.54 10.61 -18.30
C GLY A 237 4.69 11.85 -18.00
N PRO A 238 3.55 12.02 -18.69
CA PRO A 238 2.74 13.24 -18.63
C PRO A 238 2.17 13.51 -17.23
N ARG A 239 1.98 12.47 -16.42
CA ARG A 239 1.45 12.54 -15.05
C ARG A 239 2.12 11.55 -14.11
N THR A 240 3.32 11.11 -14.45
CA THR A 240 4.07 10.11 -13.68
C THR A 240 5.50 10.53 -13.45
N GLY A 241 6.06 10.06 -12.35
CA GLY A 241 7.40 10.40 -11.92
C GLY A 241 7.83 9.53 -10.75
N VAL A 242 9.13 9.60 -10.45
CA VAL A 242 9.71 8.87 -9.34
C VAL A 242 10.49 9.81 -8.43
N TYR A 243 10.22 9.71 -7.14
CA TYR A 243 11.03 10.26 -6.07
C TYR A 243 11.89 9.14 -5.48
N THR A 244 13.15 9.43 -5.19
CA THR A 244 14.03 8.53 -4.42
C THR A 244 15.31 9.28 -4.00
N GLU A 245 16.21 8.62 -3.28
CA GLU A 245 17.53 9.17 -2.99
C GLU A 245 18.37 9.33 -4.27
N PRO A 246 19.20 10.38 -4.41
CA PRO A 246 19.96 10.65 -5.64
C PRO A 246 20.72 9.45 -6.21
N ALA A 247 21.29 8.62 -5.33
CA ALA A 247 22.05 7.42 -5.71
C ALA A 247 21.22 6.35 -6.44
N MET A 248 19.89 6.39 -6.30
CA MET A 248 18.96 5.40 -6.87
C MET A 248 18.12 5.97 -8.03
N LEU A 249 18.25 7.26 -8.35
CA LEU A 249 17.32 7.94 -9.26
C LEU A 249 17.34 7.35 -10.67
N GLU A 250 18.52 7.06 -11.21
CA GLU A 250 18.65 6.54 -12.58
C GLU A 250 18.13 5.11 -12.70
N SER A 251 18.43 4.23 -11.72
CA SER A 251 17.89 2.86 -11.72
C SER A 251 16.38 2.86 -11.54
N ALA A 252 15.87 3.67 -10.61
CA ALA A 252 14.43 3.82 -10.40
C ALA A 252 13.71 4.37 -11.63
N ALA A 253 14.26 5.39 -12.29
CA ALA A 253 13.66 5.95 -13.49
C ALA A 253 13.63 4.94 -14.66
N SER A 254 14.71 4.17 -14.84
CA SER A 254 14.80 3.12 -15.87
C SER A 254 13.82 1.97 -15.61
N GLU A 255 13.64 1.59 -14.34
CA GLU A 255 12.71 0.53 -13.95
C GLU A 255 11.26 0.93 -14.19
N LEU A 256 10.92 2.19 -13.89
CA LEU A 256 9.54 2.66 -13.79
C LEU A 256 9.02 3.42 -15.03
N VAL A 257 9.78 3.43 -16.12
CA VAL A 257 9.42 4.18 -17.34
C VAL A 257 8.07 3.77 -17.96
N ASP A 258 7.60 2.55 -17.70
CA ASP A 258 6.34 2.01 -18.25
C ASP A 258 5.11 2.33 -17.38
N LEU A 259 5.23 3.16 -16.33
CA LEU A 259 4.13 3.51 -15.43
C LEU A 259 2.89 4.07 -16.17
N GLU A 260 3.07 4.97 -17.14
CA GLU A 260 1.93 5.55 -17.87
C GLU A 260 1.16 4.49 -18.69
N LYS A 261 1.84 3.44 -19.17
CA LYS A 261 1.17 2.33 -19.87
C LYS A 261 0.26 1.56 -18.93
N MET A 262 0.69 1.35 -17.68
CA MET A 262 -0.14 0.71 -16.66
C MET A 262 -1.38 1.54 -16.34
N ILE A 263 -1.23 2.86 -16.18
CA ILE A 263 -2.37 3.76 -15.93
C ILE A 263 -3.35 3.71 -17.10
N THR A 264 -2.85 3.74 -18.33
CA THR A 264 -3.70 3.66 -19.54
C THR A 264 -4.48 2.35 -19.58
N ALA A 265 -3.84 1.22 -19.26
CA ALA A 265 -4.49 -0.09 -19.18
C ALA A 265 -5.54 -0.13 -18.06
N ALA A 266 -5.20 0.37 -16.87
CA ALA A 266 -6.12 0.46 -15.75
C ALA A 266 -7.33 1.35 -16.06
N GLU A 267 -7.13 2.50 -16.70
CA GLU A 267 -8.22 3.41 -17.08
C GLU A 267 -9.20 2.79 -18.08
N ALA A 268 -8.67 2.04 -19.05
CA ALA A 268 -9.49 1.31 -19.99
C ALA A 268 -10.40 0.28 -19.30
N LEU A 269 -9.96 -0.29 -18.17
CA LEU A 269 -10.70 -1.31 -17.41
C LEU A 269 -11.61 -0.72 -16.32
N GLY A 270 -11.13 0.24 -15.53
CA GLY A 270 -11.81 0.77 -14.33
C GLY A 270 -12.47 2.14 -14.50
N GLY A 271 -12.29 2.81 -15.64
CA GLY A 271 -12.71 4.20 -15.83
C GLY A 271 -11.58 5.19 -15.48
N PRO A 272 -11.81 6.51 -15.52
CA PRO A 272 -10.74 7.50 -15.44
C PRO A 272 -9.96 7.45 -14.12
N TYR A 273 -8.66 7.74 -14.19
CA TYR A 273 -7.80 7.94 -13.02
C TYR A 273 -8.10 9.31 -12.41
N ARG A 274 -8.64 9.33 -11.18
CA ARG A 274 -9.24 10.54 -10.58
C ARG A 274 -8.33 11.37 -9.69
N TRP A 275 -7.05 11.06 -9.59
CA TRP A 275 -6.14 11.69 -8.64
C TRP A 275 -5.15 12.69 -9.28
N GLY A 276 -5.29 12.91 -10.59
CA GLY A 276 -4.42 13.79 -11.38
C GLY A 276 -3.08 13.15 -11.70
N ARG A 277 -2.15 13.14 -10.74
CA ARG A 277 -0.76 12.65 -10.90
C ARG A 277 -0.54 11.36 -10.12
N TYR A 278 0.22 10.41 -10.68
CA TYR A 278 0.65 9.17 -10.03
C TYR A 278 2.18 9.11 -9.98
N ASP A 279 2.76 9.50 -8.85
CA ASP A 279 4.19 9.34 -8.60
C ASP A 279 4.47 8.12 -7.72
N VAL A 280 5.69 7.60 -7.82
CA VAL A 280 6.21 6.55 -6.94
C VAL A 280 7.36 7.11 -6.10
N LEU A 281 7.33 6.89 -4.78
CA LEU A 281 8.47 7.10 -3.90
C LEU A 281 9.15 5.76 -3.62
N VAL A 282 10.32 5.54 -4.22
CA VAL A 282 11.15 4.39 -3.87
C VAL A 282 11.89 4.68 -2.58
N LEU A 283 11.47 4.00 -1.52
CA LEU A 283 11.98 4.20 -0.16
C LEU A 283 13.40 3.61 0.03
N PRO A 284 14.10 3.96 1.13
CA PRO A 284 15.40 3.39 1.44
C PRO A 284 15.36 1.85 1.61
N PRO A 285 16.50 1.15 1.42
CA PRO A 285 16.59 -0.31 1.52
C PRO A 285 16.08 -0.90 2.83
N SER A 286 16.05 -0.12 3.91
CA SER A 286 15.51 -0.55 5.21
C SER A 286 13.98 -0.71 5.23
N PHE A 287 13.23 -0.26 4.21
CA PHE A 287 11.76 -0.34 4.19
C PHE A 287 11.28 -1.81 4.30
N PRO A 288 10.44 -2.14 5.32
CA PRO A 288 10.14 -3.54 5.63
C PRO A 288 8.98 -4.14 4.80
N PHE A 289 8.19 -3.32 4.11
CA PHE A 289 6.96 -3.72 3.39
C PHE A 289 7.14 -3.79 1.87
N GLY A 290 6.08 -4.14 1.14
CA GLY A 290 6.04 -4.16 -0.33
C GLY A 290 5.81 -2.77 -0.90
N GLY A 291 4.60 -2.25 -0.77
CA GLY A 291 4.24 -0.89 -1.10
C GLY A 291 3.12 -0.37 -0.20
N MET A 292 2.66 0.85 -0.47
CA MET A 292 1.49 1.47 0.14
C MET A 292 0.87 2.44 -0.87
N GLU A 293 -0.43 2.34 -1.06
CA GLU A 293 -1.25 2.96 -2.10
C GLU A 293 -1.55 4.45 -1.87
N ASN A 294 -0.70 5.14 -1.10
CA ASN A 294 -0.80 6.55 -0.78
C ASN A 294 -1.17 7.40 -2.03
N PRO A 295 -2.34 8.07 -2.06
CA PRO A 295 -2.85 8.71 -3.26
C PRO A 295 -1.85 9.72 -3.82
N ARG A 296 -1.64 9.64 -5.15
CA ARG A 296 -0.67 10.44 -5.91
C ARG A 296 0.81 10.15 -5.65
N LEU A 297 1.16 9.40 -4.60
CA LEU A 297 2.54 9.14 -4.21
C LEU A 297 2.69 7.74 -3.59
N THR A 298 2.58 6.69 -4.40
CA THR A 298 2.74 5.31 -3.95
C THR A 298 4.11 5.11 -3.32
N PHE A 299 4.17 4.57 -2.10
CA PHE A 299 5.44 4.17 -1.50
C PHE A 299 5.79 2.78 -1.99
N ALA A 300 7.04 2.56 -2.38
CA ALA A 300 7.48 1.27 -2.91
C ALA A 300 8.83 0.87 -2.32
N THR A 301 8.98 -0.43 -2.08
CA THR A 301 10.25 -1.05 -1.69
C THR A 301 11.28 -0.93 -2.82
N PRO A 302 12.56 -0.67 -2.52
CA PRO A 302 13.60 -0.65 -3.54
C PRO A 302 13.90 -2.03 -4.11
N THR A 303 13.38 -3.11 -3.52
CA THR A 303 13.57 -4.46 -4.07
C THR A 303 12.86 -4.66 -5.41
N ILE A 304 11.99 -3.74 -5.84
CA ILE A 304 11.41 -3.79 -7.19
C ILE A 304 12.39 -3.37 -8.29
N LEU A 305 13.53 -2.77 -7.94
CA LEU A 305 14.55 -2.32 -8.89
C LEU A 305 15.41 -3.50 -9.39
N ALA A 306 14.82 -4.37 -10.19
CA ALA A 306 15.47 -5.58 -10.71
C ALA A 306 16.45 -5.30 -11.86
N GLY A 307 16.30 -4.16 -12.54
CA GLY A 307 17.07 -3.76 -13.72
C GLY A 307 16.46 -4.21 -15.05
N ASP A 308 15.40 -5.01 -15.01
CA ASP A 308 14.75 -5.63 -16.18
C ASP A 308 13.22 -5.41 -16.20
N ARG A 309 12.69 -4.64 -15.23
CA ARG A 309 11.26 -4.34 -15.06
C ARG A 309 10.40 -5.55 -14.72
N SER A 310 10.99 -6.66 -14.31
CA SER A 310 10.24 -7.90 -14.03
C SER A 310 9.42 -7.84 -12.74
N LEU A 311 9.74 -6.92 -11.83
CA LEU A 311 9.10 -6.76 -10.50
C LEU A 311 8.14 -5.57 -10.42
N VAL A 312 7.89 -4.88 -11.54
CA VAL A 312 6.98 -3.73 -11.60
C VAL A 312 5.51 -4.13 -11.45
N SER A 313 5.17 -5.42 -11.44
CA SER A 313 3.79 -5.88 -11.19
C SER A 313 3.29 -5.46 -9.82
N LEU A 314 4.17 -5.30 -8.82
CA LEU A 314 3.80 -4.69 -7.54
C LEU A 314 3.11 -3.33 -7.75
N LEU A 315 3.59 -2.52 -8.70
CA LEU A 315 2.98 -1.22 -8.99
C LEU A 315 1.63 -1.33 -9.70
N ALA A 316 1.33 -2.45 -10.35
CA ALA A 316 -0.02 -2.69 -10.86
C ALA A 316 -1.02 -2.87 -9.71
N HIS A 317 -0.61 -3.51 -8.61
CA HIS A 317 -1.40 -3.63 -7.38
C HIS A 317 -1.65 -2.25 -6.75
N GLU A 318 -0.57 -1.50 -6.51
CA GLU A 318 -0.66 -0.16 -5.92
C GLU A 318 -1.45 0.81 -6.80
N LEU A 319 -1.35 0.67 -8.13
CA LEU A 319 -2.16 1.43 -9.07
C LEU A 319 -3.63 1.04 -9.00
N ALA A 320 -3.95 -0.26 -8.94
CA ALA A 320 -5.32 -0.75 -8.83
C ALA A 320 -6.04 -0.17 -7.61
N HIS A 321 -5.33 0.07 -6.51
CA HIS A 321 -5.88 0.73 -5.33
C HIS A 321 -6.43 2.14 -5.59
N SER A 322 -5.98 2.81 -6.64
CA SER A 322 -6.52 4.10 -7.07
C SER A 322 -8.01 4.04 -7.41
N TRP A 323 -8.57 2.84 -7.63
CA TRP A 323 -10.00 2.55 -7.73
C TRP A 323 -10.54 1.81 -6.49
N SER A 324 -9.89 0.73 -6.06
CA SER A 324 -10.31 -0.10 -4.92
C SER A 324 -9.44 0.11 -3.67
N GLY A 325 -9.96 0.80 -2.67
CA GLY A 325 -9.23 1.18 -1.46
C GLY A 325 -9.11 2.69 -1.33
N ASN A 326 -8.72 3.41 -2.39
CA ASN A 326 -8.62 4.87 -2.34
C ASN A 326 -9.93 5.54 -2.74
N LEU A 327 -10.45 5.18 -3.91
CA LEU A 327 -11.66 5.80 -4.47
C LEU A 327 -12.91 5.19 -3.83
N VAL A 328 -12.96 3.86 -3.71
CA VAL A 328 -13.98 3.14 -2.94
C VAL A 328 -13.27 2.42 -1.79
N SER A 329 -13.44 2.87 -0.55
CA SER A 329 -12.77 2.27 0.62
C SER A 329 -13.72 1.33 1.36
N ASN A 330 -13.17 0.40 2.12
CA ASN A 330 -13.87 -0.28 3.20
C ASN A 330 -14.36 0.74 4.27
N ALA A 331 -15.56 0.53 4.82
CA ALA A 331 -16.09 1.38 5.90
C ALA A 331 -15.50 1.04 7.28
N THR A 332 -15.10 -0.23 7.48
CA THR A 332 -14.47 -0.74 8.70
C THR A 332 -13.38 -1.74 8.32
N TRP A 333 -12.44 -2.06 9.23
CA TRP A 333 -11.41 -3.08 8.96
C TRP A 333 -11.96 -4.51 8.83
N GLY A 334 -13.18 -4.77 9.33
CA GLY A 334 -13.88 -6.04 9.05
C GLY A 334 -14.31 -6.20 7.60
N ASP A 335 -14.37 -5.09 6.84
CA ASP A 335 -14.67 -5.04 5.40
C ASP A 335 -13.40 -4.93 4.54
N PHE A 336 -12.20 -5.12 5.10
CA PHE A 336 -10.91 -4.90 4.43
C PHE A 336 -10.76 -5.67 3.11
N TRP A 337 -11.41 -6.82 2.97
CA TRP A 337 -11.44 -7.59 1.73
C TRP A 337 -12.02 -6.83 0.53
N LEU A 338 -12.85 -5.80 0.75
CA LEU A 338 -13.35 -4.92 -0.33
C LEU A 338 -12.26 -4.03 -0.92
N ASN A 339 -11.20 -3.75 -0.18
CA ASN A 339 -10.00 -3.14 -0.75
C ASN A 339 -9.22 -4.24 -1.46
N GLU A 340 -8.69 -5.19 -0.70
CA GLU A 340 -7.65 -6.11 -1.19
C GLU A 340 -8.14 -7.12 -2.21
N GLY A 341 -9.34 -7.66 -2.02
CA GLY A 341 -9.92 -8.62 -2.95
C GLY A 341 -10.22 -8.00 -4.30
N VAL A 342 -10.74 -6.77 -4.29
CA VAL A 342 -11.04 -6.02 -5.51
C VAL A 342 -9.75 -5.56 -6.18
N THR A 343 -8.78 -5.06 -5.42
CA THR A 343 -7.46 -4.67 -5.93
C THR A 343 -6.73 -5.84 -6.53
N THR A 344 -6.66 -6.99 -5.86
CA THR A 344 -5.96 -8.18 -6.35
C THR A 344 -6.61 -8.70 -7.63
N TYR A 345 -7.94 -8.71 -7.71
CA TYR A 345 -8.65 -9.00 -8.96
C TYR A 345 -8.33 -7.98 -10.05
N PHE A 346 -8.35 -6.69 -9.73
CA PHE A 346 -8.15 -5.63 -10.71
C PHE A 346 -6.70 -5.54 -11.21
N GLU A 347 -5.73 -5.78 -10.33
CA GLU A 347 -4.32 -6.04 -10.67
C GLU A 347 -4.24 -7.17 -11.69
N ASN A 348 -4.88 -8.30 -11.44
CA ASN A 348 -4.87 -9.43 -12.37
C ASN A 348 -5.37 -9.03 -13.77
N ARG A 349 -6.42 -8.20 -13.84
CA ARG A 349 -6.95 -7.65 -15.10
C ARG A 349 -6.00 -6.67 -15.78
N ILE A 350 -5.29 -5.83 -15.02
CA ILE A 350 -4.24 -4.95 -15.57
C ILE A 350 -3.10 -5.79 -16.13
N MET A 351 -2.66 -6.81 -15.40
CA MET A 351 -1.62 -7.73 -15.83
C MET A 351 -2.04 -8.52 -17.08
N GLU A 352 -3.31 -8.91 -17.18
CA GLU A 352 -3.87 -9.50 -18.40
C GLU A 352 -3.79 -8.56 -19.60
N ALA A 353 -4.18 -7.28 -19.42
CA ALA A 353 -4.17 -6.30 -20.49
C ALA A 353 -2.75 -5.99 -21.00
N LEU A 354 -1.75 -6.05 -20.12
CA LEU A 354 -0.35 -5.75 -20.46
C LEU A 354 0.43 -6.97 -20.96
N TYR A 355 0.15 -8.16 -20.42
CA TYR A 355 0.99 -9.35 -20.59
C TYR A 355 0.23 -10.60 -21.04
N GLY A 356 -1.09 -10.52 -21.21
CA GLY A 356 -1.94 -11.57 -21.77
C GLY A 356 -2.58 -12.50 -20.74
N ALA A 357 -3.53 -13.30 -21.22
CA ALA A 357 -4.35 -14.21 -20.42
C ALA A 357 -3.54 -15.30 -19.70
N ASP A 358 -2.47 -15.81 -20.32
CA ASP A 358 -1.62 -16.83 -19.69
C ASP A 358 -0.92 -16.29 -18.44
N ARG A 359 -0.50 -15.02 -18.47
CA ARG A 359 0.08 -14.33 -17.31
C ARG A 359 -0.94 -14.19 -16.20
N ALA A 360 -2.14 -13.74 -16.52
CA ALA A 360 -3.23 -13.57 -15.57
C ALA A 360 -3.65 -14.91 -14.92
N ALA A 361 -3.81 -15.96 -15.73
CA ALA A 361 -4.16 -17.30 -15.27
C ALA A 361 -3.08 -17.90 -14.34
N MET A 362 -1.81 -17.70 -14.67
CA MET A 362 -0.69 -18.10 -13.80
C MET A 362 -0.74 -17.39 -12.45
N LEU A 363 -0.93 -16.06 -12.44
CA LEU A 363 -1.03 -15.30 -11.19
C LEU A 363 -2.21 -15.79 -10.33
N ALA A 364 -3.36 -16.09 -10.94
CA ALA A 364 -4.51 -16.64 -10.23
C ALA A 364 -4.24 -18.03 -9.62
N VAL A 365 -3.47 -18.89 -10.30
CA VAL A 365 -3.04 -20.19 -9.75
C VAL A 365 -2.10 -20.01 -8.56
N LEU A 366 -1.12 -19.10 -8.67
CA LEU A 366 -0.17 -18.82 -7.60
C LEU A 366 -0.89 -18.23 -6.37
N GLY A 367 -1.76 -17.24 -6.57
CA GLY A 367 -2.57 -16.65 -5.52
C GLY A 367 -3.45 -17.67 -4.80
N ARG A 368 -4.06 -18.61 -5.54
CA ARG A 368 -4.79 -19.74 -4.93
C ARG A 368 -3.88 -20.65 -4.09
N GLY A 369 -2.64 -20.86 -4.50
CA GLY A 369 -1.64 -21.59 -3.72
C GLY A 369 -1.28 -20.84 -2.42
N GLU A 370 -1.09 -19.53 -2.49
CA GLU A 370 -0.84 -18.68 -1.31
C GLU A 370 -2.01 -18.72 -0.33
N LEU A 371 -3.25 -18.63 -0.83
CA LEU A 371 -4.46 -18.77 -0.03
C LEU A 371 -4.53 -20.12 0.68
N ALA A 372 -4.27 -21.22 -0.04
CA ALA A 372 -4.32 -22.56 0.53
C ALA A 372 -3.31 -22.73 1.66
N ARG A 373 -2.09 -22.20 1.51
CA ARG A 373 -1.08 -22.19 2.57
C ARG A 373 -1.51 -21.34 3.76
N ALA A 374 -1.98 -20.12 3.51
CA ALA A 374 -2.45 -19.24 4.58
C ALA A 374 -3.59 -19.88 5.39
N MET A 375 -4.55 -20.54 4.73
CA MET A 375 -5.64 -21.25 5.40
C MET A 375 -5.20 -22.45 6.24
N GLN A 376 -4.03 -23.04 5.98
CA GLN A 376 -3.46 -24.10 6.82
C GLN A 376 -2.85 -23.54 8.11
N ASP A 377 -2.26 -22.35 8.03
CA ASP A 377 -1.54 -21.70 9.13
C ASP A 377 -2.48 -20.88 10.04
N LEU A 378 -3.68 -20.52 9.55
CA LEU A 378 -4.63 -19.65 10.24
C LEU A 378 -5.76 -20.40 10.96
N PRO A 379 -6.31 -19.86 12.06
CA PRO A 379 -7.56 -20.32 12.62
C PRO A 379 -8.69 -20.25 11.58
N ALA A 380 -9.57 -21.26 11.56
CA ALA A 380 -10.66 -21.31 10.59
C ALA A 380 -11.52 -20.02 10.55
N ALA A 381 -11.77 -19.39 11.70
CA ALA A 381 -12.53 -18.14 11.79
C ALA A 381 -11.87 -16.96 11.05
N ASP A 382 -10.55 -16.95 10.94
CA ASP A 382 -9.77 -15.89 10.27
C ASP A 382 -9.63 -16.14 8.76
N THR A 383 -10.24 -17.21 8.25
CA THR A 383 -10.33 -17.50 6.80
C THR A 383 -11.62 -17.00 6.15
N ARG A 384 -12.42 -16.22 6.88
CA ARG A 384 -13.65 -15.56 6.41
C ARG A 384 -13.28 -14.23 5.73
N LEU A 385 -14.08 -13.79 4.75
CA LEU A 385 -13.93 -12.44 4.19
C LEU A 385 -14.45 -11.37 5.16
N GLN A 386 -15.59 -11.64 5.79
CA GLN A 386 -16.08 -10.85 6.93
C GLN A 386 -15.47 -11.38 8.22
N ILE A 387 -14.25 -10.93 8.51
CA ILE A 387 -13.53 -11.28 9.73
C ILE A 387 -14.06 -10.47 10.93
N ASP A 388 -14.14 -11.11 12.10
CA ASP A 388 -14.43 -10.43 13.36
C ASP A 388 -13.12 -10.03 14.05
N LEU A 389 -12.93 -8.73 14.21
CA LEU A 389 -11.74 -8.12 14.79
C LEU A 389 -12.05 -7.41 16.12
N LYS A 390 -13.18 -7.73 16.77
CA LYS A 390 -13.53 -7.14 18.07
C LYS A 390 -12.44 -7.42 19.11
N GLY A 391 -11.87 -6.34 19.65
CA GLY A 391 -10.80 -6.41 20.65
C GLY A 391 -9.45 -6.88 20.10
N ARG A 392 -9.28 -6.91 18.78
CA ARG A 392 -8.05 -7.31 18.08
C ARG A 392 -7.47 -6.14 17.31
N ASP A 393 -6.18 -6.21 17.04
CA ASP A 393 -5.52 -5.28 16.14
C ASP A 393 -6.00 -5.53 14.69
N PRO A 394 -6.37 -4.51 13.91
CA PRO A 394 -6.68 -4.69 12.49
C PRO A 394 -5.61 -5.44 11.71
N ASP A 395 -4.33 -5.27 12.08
CA ASP A 395 -3.21 -5.95 11.43
C ASP A 395 -3.31 -7.49 11.56
N ASP A 396 -4.00 -8.01 12.59
CA ASP A 396 -4.27 -9.45 12.75
C ASP A 396 -5.14 -10.00 11.61
N GLY A 397 -5.96 -9.16 10.98
CA GLY A 397 -6.82 -9.52 9.85
C GLY A 397 -6.14 -9.35 8.49
N MET A 398 -4.98 -8.71 8.43
CA MET A 398 -4.23 -8.43 7.19
C MET A 398 -3.40 -9.64 6.75
N THR A 399 -4.09 -10.72 6.42
CA THR A 399 -3.50 -11.98 5.93
C THR A 399 -3.67 -12.09 4.41
N ALA A 400 -3.23 -13.19 3.79
CA ALA A 400 -3.50 -13.43 2.36
C ALA A 400 -4.99 -13.69 2.04
N VAL A 401 -5.82 -13.95 3.06
CA VAL A 401 -7.25 -14.28 2.88
C VAL A 401 -8.03 -13.15 2.20
N PRO A 402 -8.06 -11.90 2.72
CA PRO A 402 -8.81 -10.80 2.10
C PRO A 402 -8.40 -10.54 0.64
N TYR A 403 -7.13 -10.71 0.29
CA TYR A 403 -6.59 -10.58 -1.06
C TYR A 403 -7.10 -11.71 -1.96
N GLU A 404 -6.71 -12.94 -1.64
CA GLU A 404 -6.84 -14.06 -2.56
C GLU A 404 -8.24 -14.68 -2.57
N LYS A 405 -8.90 -14.78 -1.41
CA LYS A 405 -10.29 -15.25 -1.35
C LYS A 405 -11.23 -14.19 -1.93
N GLY A 406 -10.90 -12.92 -1.74
CA GLY A 406 -11.64 -11.79 -2.32
C GLY A 406 -11.52 -11.78 -3.85
N ALA A 407 -10.30 -11.92 -4.38
CA ALA A 407 -10.08 -12.03 -5.82
C ALA A 407 -10.77 -13.27 -6.42
N ALA A 408 -10.71 -14.42 -5.75
CA ALA A 408 -11.41 -15.64 -6.18
C ALA A 408 -12.93 -15.46 -6.25
N LEU A 409 -13.53 -14.68 -5.33
CA LEU A 409 -14.94 -14.30 -5.41
C LEU A 409 -15.21 -13.46 -6.67
N PHE A 410 -14.39 -12.46 -6.95
CA PHE A 410 -14.56 -11.62 -8.14
C PHE A 410 -14.39 -12.40 -9.45
N HIS A 411 -13.41 -13.31 -9.54
CA HIS A 411 -13.28 -14.23 -10.68
C HIS A 411 -14.48 -15.17 -10.81
N THR A 412 -15.06 -15.62 -9.70
CA THR A 412 -16.27 -16.46 -9.70
C THR A 412 -17.48 -15.67 -10.22
N ILE A 413 -17.65 -14.42 -9.79
CA ILE A 413 -18.69 -13.53 -10.30
C ILE A 413 -18.49 -13.29 -11.80
N GLU A 414 -17.27 -12.95 -12.22
CA GLU A 414 -16.93 -12.73 -13.64
C GLU A 414 -17.27 -13.95 -14.49
N GLN A 415 -16.84 -15.15 -14.10
CA GLN A 415 -17.09 -16.37 -14.86
C GLN A 415 -18.58 -16.70 -14.93
N ALA A 416 -19.33 -16.45 -13.86
CA ALA A 416 -20.76 -16.67 -13.85
C ALA A 416 -21.50 -15.70 -14.79
N VAL A 417 -21.18 -14.41 -14.77
CA VAL A 417 -21.96 -13.41 -15.52
C VAL A 417 -21.43 -13.12 -16.94
N GLY A 418 -20.16 -13.40 -17.19
CA GLY A 418 -19.44 -13.03 -18.42
C GLY A 418 -18.95 -11.58 -18.42
N ARG A 419 -17.78 -11.33 -19.04
CA ARG A 419 -17.14 -10.00 -19.07
C ARG A 419 -17.99 -8.89 -19.66
N ASP A 420 -18.84 -9.20 -20.64
CA ASP A 420 -19.74 -8.23 -21.27
C ASP A 420 -20.69 -7.57 -20.28
N ARG A 421 -21.08 -8.29 -19.20
CA ARG A 421 -21.88 -7.75 -18.10
C ARG A 421 -21.01 -7.27 -16.95
N PHE A 422 -19.94 -8.00 -16.64
CA PHE A 422 -19.09 -7.73 -15.49
C PHE A 422 -18.30 -6.43 -15.63
N ASP A 423 -17.63 -6.20 -16.76
CA ASP A 423 -16.75 -5.05 -16.94
C ASP A 423 -17.51 -3.71 -16.89
N PRO A 424 -18.69 -3.55 -17.54
CA PRO A 424 -19.51 -2.35 -17.34
C PRO A 424 -20.01 -2.18 -15.90
N TRP A 425 -20.34 -3.28 -15.20
CA TRP A 425 -20.73 -3.22 -13.80
C TRP A 425 -19.57 -2.76 -12.92
N LEU A 426 -18.36 -3.29 -13.09
CA LEU A 426 -17.18 -2.93 -12.31
C LEU A 426 -16.80 -1.45 -12.49
N ARG A 427 -16.76 -0.95 -13.73
CA ARG A 427 -16.60 0.48 -14.01
C ARG A 427 -17.72 1.29 -13.34
N GLY A 428 -18.95 0.82 -13.44
CA GLY A 428 -20.10 1.43 -12.79
C GLY A 428 -20.00 1.44 -11.27
N TYR A 429 -19.48 0.38 -10.65
CA TYR A 429 -19.28 0.24 -9.22
C TYR A 429 -18.30 1.32 -8.72
N PHE A 430 -17.14 1.46 -9.37
CA PHE A 430 -16.19 2.53 -9.03
C PHE A 430 -16.78 3.94 -9.23
N ASN A 431 -17.68 4.12 -10.21
CA ASN A 431 -18.33 5.41 -10.43
C ASN A 431 -19.41 5.71 -9.38
N ARG A 432 -20.24 4.73 -9.02
CA ARG A 432 -21.33 4.89 -8.05
C ARG A 432 -20.84 5.14 -6.63
N HIS A 433 -19.71 4.51 -6.26
CA HIS A 433 -19.12 4.62 -4.93
C HIS A 433 -17.89 5.53 -4.90
N ALA A 434 -17.73 6.39 -5.90
CA ALA A 434 -16.58 7.28 -6.01
C ALA A 434 -16.46 8.20 -4.78
N PHE A 435 -15.29 8.16 -4.12
CA PHE A 435 -14.96 8.90 -2.91
C PHE A 435 -15.85 8.58 -1.71
N THR A 436 -16.36 7.35 -1.62
CA THR A 436 -17.15 6.86 -0.49
C THR A 436 -16.46 5.68 0.22
N SER A 437 -16.95 5.37 1.41
CA SER A 437 -16.56 4.15 2.14
C SER A 437 -17.78 3.25 2.26
N ILE A 438 -17.63 1.96 1.94
CA ILE A 438 -18.74 1.02 1.85
C ILE A 438 -18.53 -0.21 2.75
N THR A 439 -19.64 -0.76 3.21
CA THR A 439 -19.69 -2.06 3.91
C THR A 439 -19.87 -3.20 2.92
N THR A 440 -19.57 -4.42 3.35
CA THR A 440 -19.88 -5.64 2.60
C THR A 440 -21.37 -5.72 2.23
N GLY A 441 -22.27 -5.28 3.12
CA GLY A 441 -23.72 -5.26 2.84
C GLY A 441 -24.09 -4.30 1.71
N GLN A 442 -23.46 -3.13 1.65
CA GLN A 442 -23.64 -2.18 0.55
C GLN A 442 -23.08 -2.72 -0.76
N PHE A 443 -21.92 -3.40 -0.74
CA PHE A 443 -21.39 -4.12 -1.90
C PHE A 443 -22.38 -5.17 -2.42
N VAL A 444 -22.91 -6.03 -1.55
CA VAL A 444 -23.88 -7.08 -1.94
C VAL A 444 -25.14 -6.45 -2.53
N THR A 445 -25.63 -5.37 -1.93
CA THR A 445 -26.80 -4.63 -2.43
C THR A 445 -26.55 -4.07 -3.82
N ASP A 446 -25.39 -3.45 -4.06
CA ASP A 446 -25.02 -2.94 -5.39
C ASP A 446 -24.93 -4.07 -6.42
N LEU A 447 -24.26 -5.17 -6.08
CA LEU A 447 -24.13 -6.35 -6.93
C LEU A 447 -25.52 -6.89 -7.32
N GLN A 448 -26.41 -7.07 -6.34
CA GLN A 448 -27.79 -7.54 -6.58
C GLN A 448 -28.58 -6.59 -7.47
N GLN A 449 -28.56 -5.29 -7.18
CA GLN A 449 -29.36 -4.30 -7.90
C GLN A 449 -28.82 -4.01 -9.30
N GLN A 450 -27.51 -4.00 -9.48
CA GLN A 450 -26.86 -3.45 -10.68
C GLN A 450 -26.37 -4.54 -11.63
N LEU A 451 -25.88 -5.67 -11.11
CA LEU A 451 -25.39 -6.79 -11.92
C LEU A 451 -26.42 -7.91 -12.05
N LEU A 452 -26.97 -8.39 -10.93
CA LEU A 452 -27.85 -9.57 -10.92
C LEU A 452 -29.27 -9.24 -11.37
N ARG A 453 -29.80 -8.06 -10.98
CA ARG A 453 -31.09 -7.50 -11.43
C ARG A 453 -32.27 -8.47 -11.26
N GLY A 454 -32.30 -9.22 -10.17
CA GLY A 454 -33.36 -10.19 -9.86
C GLY A 454 -33.24 -11.53 -10.58
N ASP A 455 -32.10 -11.83 -11.19
CA ASP A 455 -31.78 -13.17 -11.73
C ASP A 455 -31.53 -14.16 -10.58
N THR A 456 -32.61 -14.78 -10.11
CA THR A 456 -32.59 -15.71 -8.96
C THR A 456 -31.76 -16.97 -9.22
N ALA A 457 -31.65 -17.42 -10.48
CA ALA A 457 -30.82 -18.56 -10.83
C ALA A 457 -29.34 -18.21 -10.71
N LEU A 458 -28.94 -17.02 -11.14
CA LEU A 458 -27.58 -16.51 -10.99
C LEU A 458 -27.23 -16.26 -9.51
N GLU A 459 -28.14 -15.65 -8.75
CA GLU A 459 -27.99 -15.44 -7.31
C GLU A 459 -27.76 -16.78 -6.57
N ALA A 460 -28.60 -17.77 -6.84
CA ALA A 460 -28.46 -19.11 -6.25
C ALA A 460 -27.15 -19.81 -6.68
N ARG A 461 -26.67 -19.57 -7.91
CA ARG A 461 -25.42 -20.15 -8.40
C ARG A 461 -24.17 -19.50 -7.76
N LEU A 462 -24.22 -18.19 -7.50
CA LEU A 462 -23.11 -17.49 -6.85
C LEU A 462 -23.03 -17.83 -5.36
N ASP A 463 -24.18 -17.91 -4.70
CA ASP A 463 -24.33 -18.19 -3.27
C ASP A 463 -23.30 -17.42 -2.43
N LEU A 464 -23.48 -16.09 -2.34
CA LEU A 464 -22.49 -15.19 -1.75
C LEU A 464 -22.29 -15.38 -0.25
N GLN A 465 -23.27 -15.94 0.46
CA GLN A 465 -23.24 -16.02 1.93
C GLN A 465 -22.06 -16.89 2.42
N PRO A 466 -21.83 -18.10 1.87
CA PRO A 466 -20.65 -18.89 2.19
C PRO A 466 -19.32 -18.19 1.93
N TRP A 467 -19.20 -17.43 0.84
CA TRP A 467 -17.98 -16.67 0.55
C TRP A 467 -17.65 -15.68 1.67
N LEU A 468 -18.67 -14.95 2.13
CA LEU A 468 -18.49 -13.87 3.07
C LEU A 468 -18.24 -14.37 4.49
N THR A 469 -19.03 -15.36 4.93
CA THR A 469 -19.13 -15.70 6.37
C THR A 469 -18.54 -17.05 6.76
N GLN A 470 -18.31 -17.95 5.79
CA GLN A 470 -17.81 -19.30 6.11
C GLN A 470 -16.29 -19.38 5.95
N PRO A 471 -15.61 -20.17 6.80
CA PRO A 471 -14.22 -20.56 6.60
C PRO A 471 -13.96 -21.28 5.27
N GLY A 472 -12.72 -21.23 4.78
CA GLY A 472 -12.31 -21.95 3.57
C GLY A 472 -12.90 -21.38 2.27
N LEU A 473 -12.81 -22.14 1.18
CA LEU A 473 -13.45 -21.78 -0.11
C LEU A 473 -14.77 -22.54 -0.27
N PRO A 474 -15.84 -21.90 -0.75
CA PRO A 474 -17.09 -22.60 -1.05
C PRO A 474 -16.97 -23.47 -2.31
N PRO A 475 -17.88 -24.46 -2.50
CA PRO A 475 -17.89 -25.30 -3.70
C PRO A 475 -18.09 -24.55 -5.02
N THR A 476 -18.65 -23.33 -4.96
CA THR A 476 -18.84 -22.44 -6.12
C THR A 476 -17.56 -21.76 -6.57
N ALA A 477 -16.46 -21.87 -5.80
CA ALA A 477 -15.18 -21.26 -6.14
C ALA A 477 -14.58 -21.81 -7.43
N VAL A 478 -14.25 -20.88 -8.33
CA VAL A 478 -13.54 -21.18 -9.56
C VAL A 478 -12.15 -21.72 -9.24
N VAL A 479 -11.78 -22.79 -9.94
CA VAL A 479 -10.45 -23.39 -9.88
C VAL A 479 -9.63 -22.87 -11.07
N PRO A 480 -8.70 -21.92 -10.87
CA PRO A 480 -7.80 -21.47 -11.93
C PRO A 480 -6.87 -22.60 -12.35
N SER A 481 -6.41 -22.54 -13.60
CA SER A 481 -5.41 -23.46 -14.17
C SER A 481 -4.43 -22.68 -15.04
N SER A 482 -3.18 -23.15 -15.12
CA SER A 482 -2.13 -22.50 -15.91
C SER A 482 -1.28 -23.56 -16.61
N PRO A 483 -1.41 -23.72 -17.94
CA PRO A 483 -0.53 -24.60 -18.72
C PRO A 483 0.95 -24.23 -18.55
N ALA A 484 1.27 -22.94 -18.47
CA ALA A 484 2.62 -22.44 -18.28
C ALA A 484 3.28 -22.94 -16.98
N LEU A 485 2.53 -23.05 -15.88
CA LEU A 485 3.06 -23.62 -14.63
C LEU A 485 3.23 -25.14 -14.72
N ALA A 486 2.35 -25.85 -15.42
CA ALA A 486 2.49 -27.28 -15.64
C ALA A 486 3.76 -27.62 -16.45
N GLU A 487 4.11 -26.78 -17.43
CA GLU A 487 5.38 -26.86 -18.17
C GLU A 487 6.59 -26.63 -17.26
N VAL A 488 6.53 -25.62 -16.39
CA VAL A 488 7.59 -25.36 -15.40
C VAL A 488 7.80 -26.55 -14.47
N GLU A 489 6.73 -27.16 -13.97
CA GLU A 489 6.82 -28.36 -13.13
C GLU A 489 7.41 -29.56 -13.89
N SER A 490 7.10 -29.68 -15.19
CA SER A 490 7.72 -30.68 -16.06
C SER A 490 9.23 -30.48 -16.17
N GLU A 491 9.68 -29.25 -16.40
CA GLU A 491 11.10 -28.90 -16.46
C GLU A 491 11.80 -29.12 -15.10
N ALA A 492 11.15 -28.79 -13.98
CA ALA A 492 11.67 -29.07 -12.64
C ALA A 492 11.86 -30.58 -12.40
N ARG A 493 10.89 -31.42 -12.79
CA ARG A 493 11.01 -32.88 -12.72
C ARG A 493 12.13 -33.41 -13.62
N ARG A 494 12.25 -32.89 -14.85
CA ARG A 494 13.34 -33.25 -15.78
C ARG A 494 14.71 -32.94 -15.18
N PHE A 495 14.88 -31.75 -14.63
CA PHE A 495 16.13 -31.34 -13.98
C PHE A 495 16.44 -32.21 -12.76
N GLY A 496 15.44 -32.43 -11.89
CA GLY A 496 15.55 -33.31 -10.73
C GLY A 496 15.93 -34.76 -11.09
N ALA A 497 15.51 -35.24 -12.27
CA ALA A 497 15.88 -36.55 -12.81
C ALA A 497 17.26 -36.60 -13.50
N GLY A 498 18.04 -35.52 -13.46
CA GLY A 498 19.42 -35.48 -13.97
C GLY A 498 19.60 -34.85 -15.34
N ALA A 499 18.59 -34.18 -15.91
CA ALA A 499 18.79 -33.38 -17.12
C ALA A 499 19.76 -32.21 -16.85
N ALA A 500 20.58 -31.87 -17.86
CA ALA A 500 21.48 -30.71 -17.77
C ALA A 500 20.69 -29.39 -17.79
N ALA A 501 21.12 -28.41 -17.00
CA ALA A 501 20.47 -27.11 -16.87
C ALA A 501 20.33 -26.38 -18.22
N GLY A 502 21.34 -26.50 -19.10
CA GLY A 502 21.32 -25.89 -20.44
C GLY A 502 20.30 -26.49 -21.42
N THR A 503 19.64 -27.60 -21.05
CA THR A 503 18.59 -28.23 -21.86
C THR A 503 17.18 -27.80 -21.46
N LEU A 504 17.06 -27.03 -20.36
CA LEU A 504 15.78 -26.56 -19.85
C LEU A 504 15.20 -25.44 -20.72
N GLN A 505 13.88 -25.44 -20.87
CA GLN A 505 13.17 -24.43 -21.68
C GLN A 505 12.81 -23.19 -20.84
N THR A 506 13.82 -22.44 -20.40
CA THR A 506 13.64 -21.34 -19.43
C THR A 506 13.69 -19.92 -20.05
N ALA A 507 14.04 -19.78 -21.33
CA ALA A 507 14.38 -18.49 -21.94
C ALA A 507 13.24 -17.45 -21.92
N ALA A 508 11.98 -17.90 -21.95
CA ALA A 508 10.80 -17.03 -21.94
C ALA A 508 10.13 -16.95 -20.55
N TRP A 509 10.76 -17.48 -19.51
CA TRP A 509 10.14 -17.52 -18.19
C TRP A 509 10.09 -16.15 -17.55
N SER A 510 8.91 -15.83 -17.04
CA SER A 510 8.70 -14.73 -16.11
C SER A 510 9.25 -15.05 -14.71
N THR A 511 9.37 -14.04 -13.85
CA THR A 511 9.77 -14.19 -12.45
C THR A 511 8.98 -15.27 -11.71
N GLN A 512 7.67 -15.30 -11.91
CA GLN A 512 6.75 -16.23 -11.26
C GLN A 512 7.02 -17.69 -11.66
N GLN A 513 7.36 -17.92 -12.93
CA GLN A 513 7.76 -19.25 -13.40
C GLN A 513 9.09 -19.67 -12.79
N TRP A 514 10.07 -18.75 -12.70
CA TRP A 514 11.33 -19.00 -12.01
C TRP A 514 11.14 -19.32 -10.52
N GLN A 515 10.30 -18.56 -9.82
CA GLN A 515 9.98 -18.83 -8.41
C GLN A 515 9.32 -20.20 -8.25
N HIS A 516 8.34 -20.52 -9.09
CA HIS A 516 7.68 -21.83 -9.06
C HIS A 516 8.69 -22.97 -9.30
N PHE A 517 9.53 -22.84 -10.33
CA PHE A 517 10.59 -23.81 -10.62
C PHE A 517 11.52 -24.03 -9.43
N LEU A 518 12.03 -22.96 -8.82
CA LEU A 518 12.97 -23.03 -7.71
C LEU A 518 12.32 -23.59 -6.44
N GLU A 519 11.03 -23.29 -6.19
CA GLU A 519 10.30 -23.88 -5.08
C GLU A 519 10.10 -25.40 -5.27
N GLN A 520 9.82 -25.87 -6.50
CA GLN A 520 9.80 -27.31 -6.79
C GLN A 520 11.15 -27.97 -6.48
N LEU A 521 12.25 -27.30 -6.81
CA LEU A 521 13.60 -27.80 -6.54
C LEU A 521 14.00 -27.76 -5.06
N ARG A 522 13.37 -26.90 -4.24
CA ARG A 522 13.66 -26.80 -2.80
C ARG A 522 13.44 -28.12 -2.06
N THR A 523 12.49 -28.94 -2.51
CA THR A 523 12.21 -30.27 -1.94
C THR A 523 12.92 -31.41 -2.69
N ALA A 524 13.47 -31.15 -3.88
CA ALA A 524 14.13 -32.16 -4.70
C ALA A 524 15.54 -32.51 -4.17
N ARG A 525 15.94 -33.79 -4.23
CA ARG A 525 17.31 -34.21 -3.92
C ARG A 525 18.23 -33.90 -5.10
N LEU A 526 19.02 -32.83 -4.99
CA LEU A 526 19.97 -32.40 -6.00
C LEU A 526 21.40 -32.72 -5.56
N ALA A 527 22.18 -33.35 -6.43
CA ALA A 527 23.60 -33.59 -6.21
C ALA A 527 24.41 -32.28 -6.28
N PRO A 528 25.58 -32.18 -5.65
CA PRO A 528 26.43 -30.98 -5.72
C PRO A 528 26.79 -30.57 -7.17
N ALA A 529 26.93 -31.54 -8.08
CA ALA A 529 27.17 -31.26 -9.49
C ALA A 529 25.94 -30.63 -10.19
N GLN A 530 24.72 -31.06 -9.86
CA GLN A 530 23.49 -30.45 -10.37
C GLN A 530 23.32 -29.03 -9.84
N MET A 531 23.57 -28.81 -8.54
CA MET A 531 23.55 -27.46 -7.97
C MET A 531 24.50 -26.50 -8.69
N ARG A 532 25.73 -26.97 -8.98
CA ARG A 532 26.71 -26.20 -9.74
C ARG A 532 26.26 -25.94 -11.17
N ASP A 533 25.81 -26.96 -11.89
CA ASP A 533 25.31 -26.81 -13.26
C ASP A 533 24.17 -25.79 -13.33
N LEU A 534 23.19 -25.89 -12.43
CA LEU A 534 22.07 -24.95 -12.37
C LEU A 534 22.52 -23.51 -12.15
N ASP A 535 23.35 -23.27 -11.15
CA ASP A 535 23.81 -21.92 -10.80
C ASP A 535 24.68 -21.31 -11.89
N THR A 536 25.65 -22.06 -12.42
CA THR A 536 26.58 -21.54 -13.43
C THR A 536 25.93 -21.35 -14.79
N THR A 537 25.02 -22.25 -15.17
CA THR A 537 24.39 -22.22 -16.49
C THR A 537 23.27 -21.16 -16.55
N LEU A 538 22.53 -20.97 -15.46
CA LEU A 538 21.39 -20.05 -15.39
C LEU A 538 21.70 -18.75 -14.62
N ALA A 539 22.92 -18.60 -14.13
CA ALA A 539 23.42 -17.42 -13.41
C ALA A 539 22.55 -16.98 -12.21
N LEU A 540 21.99 -17.94 -11.46
CA LEU A 540 20.99 -17.67 -10.42
C LEU A 540 21.54 -16.83 -9.26
N ALA A 541 22.75 -17.11 -8.78
CA ALA A 541 23.41 -16.32 -7.73
C ALA A 541 23.74 -14.87 -8.16
N ALA A 542 23.80 -14.62 -9.48
CA ALA A 542 24.08 -13.31 -10.06
C ALA A 542 22.82 -12.54 -10.46
N SER A 543 21.63 -13.12 -10.30
CA SER A 543 20.36 -12.50 -10.70
C SER A 543 20.15 -11.13 -10.04
N GLY A 544 19.76 -10.14 -10.84
CA GLY A 544 19.33 -8.82 -10.37
C GLY A 544 17.90 -8.80 -9.83
N ASN A 545 17.09 -9.80 -10.20
CA ASN A 545 15.73 -9.95 -9.70
C ASN A 545 15.76 -10.52 -8.27
N SER A 546 15.33 -9.72 -7.30
CA SER A 546 15.37 -10.10 -5.88
C SER A 546 14.50 -11.32 -5.54
N GLU A 547 13.39 -11.52 -6.25
CA GLU A 547 12.46 -12.63 -6.00
C GLU A 547 13.03 -13.97 -6.53
N ILE A 548 13.69 -13.95 -7.70
CA ILE A 548 14.42 -15.11 -8.24
C ILE A 548 15.63 -15.42 -7.38
N LEU A 549 16.44 -14.40 -7.05
CA LEU A 549 17.60 -14.57 -6.20
C LEU A 549 17.20 -15.14 -4.84
N PHE A 550 16.18 -14.57 -4.19
CA PHE A 550 15.66 -15.10 -2.93
C PHE A 550 15.27 -16.58 -3.04
N ALA A 551 14.46 -16.96 -4.04
CA ALA A 551 14.05 -18.35 -4.22
C ALA A 551 15.25 -19.28 -4.41
N TRP A 552 16.26 -18.85 -5.19
CA TRP A 552 17.50 -19.60 -5.38
C TRP A 552 18.30 -19.74 -4.08
N LEU A 553 18.46 -18.65 -3.33
CA LEU A 553 19.21 -18.67 -2.07
C LEU A 553 18.59 -19.64 -1.06
N ARG A 554 17.25 -19.79 -1.04
CA ARG A 554 16.59 -20.81 -0.21
C ARG A 554 16.96 -22.23 -0.65
N VAL A 555 17.00 -22.51 -1.94
CA VAL A 555 17.46 -23.82 -2.48
C VAL A 555 18.93 -24.06 -2.11
N ALA A 556 19.78 -23.04 -2.27
CA ALA A 556 21.20 -23.11 -1.97
C ALA A 556 21.48 -23.37 -0.48
N ILE A 557 20.80 -22.65 0.43
CA ILE A 557 20.92 -22.83 1.89
C ILE A 557 20.44 -24.23 2.28
N ALA A 558 19.29 -24.67 1.76
CA ALA A 558 18.76 -26.01 2.02
C ALA A 558 19.70 -27.15 1.56
N ARG A 559 20.70 -26.85 0.73
CA ARG A 559 21.72 -27.80 0.25
C ARG A 559 23.14 -27.45 0.70
N GLN A 560 23.30 -26.46 1.59
CA GLN A 560 24.60 -26.00 2.10
C GLN A 560 25.59 -25.71 0.95
N TYR A 561 25.09 -25.04 -0.10
CA TYR A 561 25.83 -24.81 -1.33
C TYR A 561 26.77 -23.60 -1.19
N ASP A 562 28.00 -23.86 -0.76
CA ASP A 562 29.04 -22.84 -0.50
C ASP A 562 29.24 -21.79 -1.62
N PRO A 563 29.22 -22.13 -2.93
CA PRO A 563 29.43 -21.14 -3.98
C PRO A 563 28.39 -20.01 -4.01
N ALA A 564 27.18 -20.21 -3.46
CA ALA A 564 26.18 -19.16 -3.36
C ALA A 564 26.34 -18.26 -2.12
N LEU A 565 27.27 -18.56 -1.20
CA LEU A 565 27.45 -17.79 0.04
C LEU A 565 27.71 -16.30 -0.20
N PRO A 566 28.58 -15.87 -1.14
CA PRO A 566 28.74 -14.45 -1.42
C PRO A 566 27.43 -13.75 -1.82
N ALA A 567 26.54 -14.46 -2.52
CA ALA A 567 25.23 -13.94 -2.88
C ALA A 567 24.28 -13.87 -1.67
N VAL A 568 24.31 -14.86 -0.77
CA VAL A 568 23.58 -14.84 0.51
C VAL A 568 23.98 -13.62 1.34
N GLU A 569 25.28 -13.41 1.55
CA GLU A 569 25.78 -12.30 2.38
C GLU A 569 25.43 -10.94 1.79
N ARG A 570 25.61 -10.78 0.47
CA ARG A 570 25.25 -9.57 -0.26
C ARG A 570 23.74 -9.29 -0.15
N PHE A 571 22.90 -10.30 -0.33
CA PHE A 571 21.45 -10.13 -0.34
C PHE A 571 20.90 -9.78 1.05
N LEU A 572 21.39 -10.44 2.10
CA LEU A 572 21.01 -10.11 3.48
C LEU A 572 21.51 -8.72 3.88
N SER A 573 22.69 -8.28 3.41
CA SER A 573 23.28 -7.00 3.81
C SER A 573 22.79 -5.79 3.02
N SER A 574 22.05 -5.98 1.92
CA SER A 574 21.67 -4.89 0.99
C SER A 574 20.22 -4.44 1.08
N GLN A 575 19.36 -5.16 1.81
CA GLN A 575 17.95 -4.80 1.98
C GLN A 575 17.41 -5.17 3.37
N GLY A 576 16.32 -4.54 3.76
CA GLY A 576 15.65 -4.67 5.05
C GLY A 576 14.29 -5.34 5.00
N ARG A 577 13.85 -5.86 3.84
CA ARG A 577 12.50 -6.38 3.62
C ARG A 577 12.31 -7.69 4.37
N ARG A 578 11.40 -7.70 5.34
CA ARG A 578 11.18 -8.85 6.23
C ARG A 578 10.79 -10.12 5.48
N LYS A 579 10.06 -9.99 4.35
CA LYS A 579 9.69 -11.09 3.43
C LYS A 579 10.91 -11.94 3.03
N PHE A 580 12.06 -11.30 2.82
CA PHE A 580 13.28 -11.96 2.40
C PHE A 580 14.17 -12.34 3.59
N LEU A 581 14.32 -11.41 4.54
CA LEU A 581 15.22 -11.61 5.68
C LEU A 581 14.81 -12.77 6.57
N LYS A 582 13.55 -12.79 7.02
CA LYS A 582 13.08 -13.75 8.01
C LYS A 582 13.27 -15.21 7.53
N PRO A 583 12.79 -15.62 6.34
CA PRO A 583 12.94 -17.00 5.90
C PRO A 583 14.40 -17.41 5.68
N LEU A 584 15.26 -16.52 5.16
CA LEU A 584 16.67 -16.85 4.94
C LEU A 584 17.43 -17.03 6.26
N TYR A 585 17.18 -16.19 7.27
CA TYR A 585 17.76 -16.38 8.59
C TYR A 585 17.23 -17.65 9.28
N GLU A 586 15.92 -17.93 9.18
CA GLU A 586 15.34 -19.18 9.67
C GLU A 586 15.99 -20.40 9.01
N ASP A 587 16.09 -20.41 7.67
CA ASP A 587 16.70 -21.51 6.91
C ASP A 587 18.19 -21.71 7.28
N LEU A 588 18.95 -20.62 7.51
CA LEU A 588 20.36 -20.70 7.95
C LEU A 588 20.48 -21.25 9.38
N MET A 589 19.63 -20.80 10.29
CA MET A 589 19.69 -21.18 11.71
C MET A 589 19.29 -22.64 11.96
N GLN A 590 18.61 -23.29 11.01
CA GLN A 590 18.26 -24.71 11.06
C GLN A 590 19.45 -25.68 10.99
N THR A 591 20.66 -25.22 10.61
CA THR A 591 21.82 -26.11 10.40
C THR A 591 23.09 -25.64 11.12
N PRO A 592 23.98 -26.54 11.57
CA PRO A 592 25.29 -26.17 12.11
C PRO A 592 26.19 -25.42 11.11
N TRP A 593 25.99 -25.65 9.80
CA TRP A 593 26.68 -24.93 8.73
C TRP A 593 26.22 -23.47 8.64
N GLY A 594 24.90 -23.23 8.71
CA GLY A 594 24.33 -21.90 8.51
C GLY A 594 24.36 -21.00 9.75
N GLN A 595 24.29 -21.55 10.96
CA GLN A 595 24.32 -20.76 12.21
C GLN A 595 25.50 -19.76 12.32
N PRO A 596 26.76 -20.13 12.11
CA PRO A 596 27.87 -19.16 12.18
C PRO A 596 27.80 -18.11 11.07
N ILE A 597 27.22 -18.45 9.91
CA ILE A 597 27.03 -17.53 8.78
C ILE A 597 25.96 -16.50 9.12
N ALA A 598 24.79 -16.95 9.61
CA ALA A 598 23.70 -16.10 10.05
C ALA A 598 24.17 -15.11 11.12
N ARG A 599 24.84 -15.58 12.18
CA ARG A 599 25.35 -14.72 13.27
C ARG A 599 26.36 -13.68 12.76
N ARG A 600 27.30 -14.08 11.89
CA ARG A 600 28.29 -13.16 11.28
C ARG A 600 27.60 -12.09 10.43
N VAL A 601 26.79 -12.50 9.45
CA VAL A 601 26.13 -11.58 8.52
C VAL A 601 25.19 -10.64 9.27
N TYR A 602 24.40 -11.18 10.21
CA TYR A 602 23.47 -10.37 10.99
C TYR A 602 24.19 -9.31 11.82
N SER A 603 25.32 -9.65 12.47
CA SER A 603 26.09 -8.67 13.24
C SER A 603 26.55 -7.45 12.41
N GLN A 604 26.78 -7.64 11.11
CA GLN A 604 27.19 -6.59 10.18
C GLN A 604 25.99 -5.84 9.59
N ALA A 605 24.92 -6.56 9.25
CA ALA A 605 23.74 -6.00 8.58
C ALA A 605 22.76 -5.32 9.56
N ARG A 606 22.69 -5.78 10.82
CA ARG A 606 21.74 -5.31 11.84
C ARG A 606 21.66 -3.78 11.98
N PRO A 607 22.77 -3.01 11.99
CA PRO A 607 22.70 -1.55 12.08
C PRO A 607 22.00 -0.87 10.89
N SER A 608 21.95 -1.54 9.73
CA SER A 608 21.27 -1.04 8.53
C SER A 608 19.80 -1.43 8.46
N TYR A 609 19.37 -2.39 9.27
CA TYR A 609 17.99 -2.84 9.31
C TYR A 609 17.09 -1.84 10.03
N HIS A 610 15.83 -1.86 9.64
CA HIS A 610 14.76 -1.23 10.37
C HIS A 610 14.51 -1.94 11.70
N SER A 611 14.04 -1.22 12.73
CA SER A 611 13.75 -1.76 14.07
C SER A 611 12.82 -2.98 14.05
N VAL A 612 11.73 -2.93 13.27
CA VAL A 612 10.83 -4.08 13.01
C VAL A 612 11.58 -5.29 12.46
N SER A 613 12.45 -5.10 11.46
CA SER A 613 13.21 -6.19 10.86
C SER A 613 14.26 -6.72 11.85
N SER A 614 15.04 -5.85 12.50
CA SER A 614 16.02 -6.29 13.51
C SER A 614 15.35 -6.99 14.68
N GLY A 615 14.25 -6.46 15.21
CA GLY A 615 13.51 -7.10 16.32
C GLY A 615 12.98 -8.49 15.93
N THR A 616 12.55 -8.68 14.68
CA THR A 616 12.19 -10.02 14.18
C THR A 616 13.42 -10.94 14.13
N ILE A 617 14.52 -10.48 13.54
CA ILE A 617 15.72 -11.32 13.33
C ILE A 617 16.48 -11.59 14.64
N ASP A 618 16.44 -10.68 15.62
CA ASP A 618 16.98 -10.89 16.97
C ASP A 618 16.40 -12.18 17.57
N THR A 619 15.07 -12.38 17.48
CA THR A 619 14.42 -13.60 18.00
C THR A 619 14.80 -14.91 17.28
N ILE A 620 15.43 -14.82 16.09
CA ILE A 620 15.83 -15.96 15.26
C ILE A 620 17.31 -16.28 15.45
N VAL A 621 18.15 -15.25 15.51
CA VAL A 621 19.62 -15.37 15.45
C VAL A 621 20.25 -15.37 16.83
N GLU A 622 19.69 -14.67 17.82
CA GLU A 622 20.19 -14.67 19.20
C GLU A 622 19.94 -16.03 19.84
#